data_AF-A0A961RTW2-F1
#
_entry.id   AF-A0A961RTW2-F1
#
_cell.length_a   1.000
_cell.length_b   1.000
_cell.length_c   1.000
_cell.angle_alpha   90.00
_cell.angle_beta   90.00
_cell.angle_gamma   90.00
#
_symmetry.space_group_name_H-M   'P 1'
#
loop_
_entity.id
_entity.type
_entity.pdbx_description
1 polymer ?
#
loop_
_entity_poly.entity_id
_entity_poly.type
_entity_poly.pdbx_seq_one_letter_code
_entity_poly.pdbx_strand_id
1 'polypeptide(L)' 'EEKVWPLIEAGKVRPLMDSTFALNEAASAHARMEESSHAGKIVLKVS' A
#
# COMPACT_ATOMS: atom_id res chain seq x y z
N GLU A 1 -18.11 -11.00 3.66
CA GLU A 1 -16.81 -11.15 2.99
C GLU A 1 -15.80 -11.66 4.02
N GLU A 2 -15.36 -12.92 3.92
CA GLU A 2 -14.53 -13.57 4.97
C GLU A 2 -13.34 -14.37 4.42
N LYS A 3 -13.10 -14.36 3.10
CA LYS A 3 -12.17 -15.33 2.47
C LYS A 3 -10.70 -14.94 2.54
N VAL A 4 -10.38 -13.65 2.50
CA VAL A 4 -8.99 -13.16 2.43
C VAL A 4 -8.39 -12.93 3.80
N TRP A 5 -9.18 -12.48 4.78
CA TRP A 5 -8.67 -12.10 6.10
C TRP A 5 -7.93 -13.25 6.83
N PRO A 6 -8.48 -14.49 6.88
CA PRO A 6 -7.77 -15.61 7.50
C PRO A 6 -6.45 -15.96 6.79
N LEU A 7 -6.33 -15.68 5.49
CA LEU A 7 -5.10 -15.92 4.72
C LEU A 7 -4.03 -14.88 5.01
N ILE A 8 -4.43 -13.63 5.27
CA ILE A 8 -3.54 -12.55 5.71
C ILE A 8 -3.05 -12.83 7.13
N GLU A 9 -3.95 -13.17 8.05
CA GLU A 9 -3.60 -13.52 9.44
C GLU A 9 -2.68 -14.76 9.50
N ALA A 10 -2.95 -15.77 8.67
CA ALA A 10 -2.08 -16.94 8.53
C ALA A 10 -0.77 -16.65 7.77
N GLY A 11 -0.54 -15.42 7.29
CA GLY A 11 0.65 -15.01 6.55
C GLY A 11 0.81 -15.63 5.16
N LYS A 12 -0.23 -16.32 4.65
CA LYS A 12 -0.28 -16.98 3.34
C LYS A 12 -0.46 -16.00 2.19
N VAL A 13 -1.07 -14.85 2.48
CA VAL A 13 -1.24 -13.74 1.54
C VAL A 13 -0.63 -12.50 2.17
N ARG A 14 0.23 -11.80 1.43
CA ARG A 14 0.82 -10.53 1.86
C ARG A 14 0.64 -9.51 0.73
N PRO A 15 0.03 -8.34 1.01
CA PRO A 15 -0.03 -7.29 0.02
C PRO A 15 1.39 -6.76 -0.26
N LEU A 16 1.73 -6.65 -1.55
CA LEU A 16 2.97 -6.02 -1.99
C LEU A 16 2.89 -4.53 -1.68
N MET A 17 3.81 -4.01 -0.86
CA MET A 17 3.94 -2.59 -0.58
C MET A 17 4.96 -1.99 -1.54
N ASP A 18 4.58 -0.91 -2.22
CA ASP A 18 5.49 -0.12 -3.04
C ASP A 18 6.21 0.91 -2.17
N SER A 19 5.44 1.82 -1.58
CA SER A 19 5.95 3.00 -0.87
C SER A 19 5.02 3.41 0.28
N THR A 20 5.58 4.02 1.32
CA THR A 20 4.82 4.62 2.43
C THR A 20 5.20 6.09 2.56
N PHE A 21 4.21 6.97 2.56
CA PHE A 21 4.39 8.42 2.72
C PHE A 21 3.65 8.90 3.97
N ALA A 22 4.08 9.99 4.58
CA ALA A 22 3.27 10.63 5.61
C ALA A 22 2.00 11.22 4.98
N LEU A 23 0.90 11.34 5.75
CA LEU A 23 -0.37 11.87 5.24
C LEU A 23 -0.21 13.27 4.62
N ASN A 24 0.66 14.11 5.17
CA ASN A 24 0.97 15.45 4.64
C ASN A 24 1.81 15.45 3.35
N GLU A 25 2.32 14.29 2.92
CA GLU A 25 3.09 14.08 1.69
C GLU A 25 2.24 13.44 0.58
N ALA A 26 0.92 13.55 0.65
CA ALA A 26 0.00 12.96 -0.34
C ALA A 26 0.34 13.34 -1.79
N ALA A 27 0.85 14.55 -2.02
CA ALA A 27 1.31 14.98 -3.35
C ALA A 27 2.47 14.12 -3.88
N SER A 28 3.44 13.75 -3.04
CA SER A 28 4.55 12.86 -3.40
C SER A 28 4.06 11.44 -3.67
N ALA A 29 3.08 10.97 -2.88
CA ALA A 29 2.44 9.68 -3.12
C ALA A 29 1.71 9.63 -4.47
N HIS A 30 1.05 10.72 -4.86
CA HIS A 30 0.43 10.85 -6.18
C HIS A 30 1.46 10.87 -7.31
N ALA A 31 2.56 11.63 -7.16
CA ALA A 31 3.64 11.62 -8.15
C ALA A 31 4.19 10.19 -8.36
N ARG A 32 4.42 9.43 -7.27
CA ARG A 32 4.83 8.02 -7.35
C ARG A 32 3.79 7.13 -8.03
N MET A 33 2.51 7.41 -7.86
CA MET A 33 1.42 6.69 -8.53
C MET A 33 1.35 6.99 -10.03
N GLU A 34 1.73 8.19 -10.46
CA GLU A 34 1.76 8.58 -11.87
C GLU A 34 2.97 8.01 -12.62
N GLU A 35 4.03 7.64 -11.90
CA GLU A 35 5.14 6.87 -12.47
C GLU A 35 4.68 5.45 -12.82
N SER A 36 4.70 5.08 -14.11
CA SER A 36 4.36 3.72 -14.58
C SER A 36 5.24 2.57 -14.04
N SER A 37 6.14 2.85 -13.08
CA SER A 37 7.06 1.90 -12.45
C SER A 37 6.64 1.47 -11.04
N HIS A 38 5.53 1.98 -10.49
CA HIS A 38 5.08 1.57 -9.16
C HIS A 38 4.57 0.12 -9.15
N ALA A 39 4.97 -0.64 -8.14
CA ALA A 39 4.63 -2.05 -8.01
C ALA A 39 4.06 -2.35 -6.62
N GLY A 40 2.74 -2.53 -6.55
CA GLY A 40 2.03 -2.81 -5.30
C GLY A 40 1.25 -1.60 -4.77
N LYS A 41 1.09 -1.53 -3.45
CA LYS A 41 0.27 -0.53 -2.75
C LYS A 41 1.14 0.64 -2.30
N ILE A 42 0.70 1.86 -2.61
CA ILE A 42 1.20 3.10 -2.02
C ILE A 42 0.26 3.46 -0.87
N VAL A 43 0.81 3.67 0.33
CA VAL A 43 0.04 3.91 1.55
C VAL A 43 0.42 5.23 2.21
N LEU A 44 -0.59 5.92 2.74
CA LEU A 44 -0.40 7.11 3.56
C LEU A 44 -0.47 6.72 5.04
N LYS A 45 0.58 7.07 5.78
CA LYS A 45 0.65 6.87 7.22
C LYS A 45 0.00 8.04 7.94
N VAL A 46 -1.04 7.73 8.72
CA VAL A 46 -1.68 8.67 9.66
C VAL A 46 -1.05 8.42 11.04
N SER A 47 -0.59 9.48 11.69
CA SER A 47 0.06 9.48 13.01
C SER A 47 -0.49 10.58 13.88
#